data_AF-A0AAD8IZB6-F1
#
_entry.id   AF-A0AAD8IZB6-F1
#
_cell.length_a   1.000
_cell.length_b   1.000
_cell.length_c   1.000
_cell.angle_alpha   90.00
_cell.angle_beta   90.00
_cell.angle_gamma   90.00
#
_symmetry.space_group_name_H-M   'P 1'
#
loop_
_entity.id
_entity.type
_entity.pdbx_description
1 polymer ?
#
loop_
_entity_poly.entity_id
_entity_poly.type
_entity_poly.pdbx_seq_one_letter_code
_entity_poly.pdbx_strand_id
1 'polypeptide(L)'
;MFMICSLVFSALAILAPLEILAAHLHLEEGFYSESCPSAEHIVWKAVSAAVRKDPTIPAAIIRLYFHDCFIRGRDASVLLKTTSSKNPSEQDSVANKGLKGPDVIDKVKAKVEAECPGTVSCADILEFAARDSTYKAGGIYYNIPSGRRDGTVSLESEVAQFLPPPFLDVPPMIQFFTN
;
A
#
# COMPACT_ATOMS: atom_id res chain seq x y z
N MET A 1 48.09 -39.22 40.18
CA MET A 1 47.95 -39.14 38.71
C MET A 1 46.69 -39.87 38.25
N PHE A 2 45.51 -39.55 38.82
CA PHE A 2 44.19 -40.05 38.42
C PHE A 2 43.12 -39.17 39.10
N MET A 3 43.01 -37.88 38.73
CA MET A 3 41.83 -37.08 39.16
C MET A 3 41.65 -35.76 38.37
N ILE A 4 41.92 -35.77 37.07
CA ILE A 4 41.70 -34.58 36.19
C ILE A 4 40.85 -34.96 34.96
N CYS A 5 40.13 -36.10 35.00
CA CYS A 5 39.41 -36.67 33.85
C CYS A 5 37.88 -36.48 33.92
N SER A 6 37.37 -35.39 34.51
CA SER A 6 35.90 -35.23 34.66
C SER A 6 35.35 -33.82 34.50
N LEU A 7 36.13 -32.85 33.98
CA LEU A 7 35.64 -31.48 33.78
C LEU A 7 35.60 -31.01 32.32
N VAL A 8 35.53 -31.94 31.36
CA VAL A 8 35.39 -31.60 29.92
C VAL A 8 34.13 -32.22 29.32
N PHE A 9 33.11 -32.49 30.14
CA PHE A 9 31.78 -32.83 29.65
C PHE A 9 30.99 -31.54 29.38
N SER A 10 30.97 -31.18 28.09
CA SER A 10 29.81 -30.65 27.38
C SER A 10 29.11 -29.43 28.00
N ALA A 11 29.81 -28.29 28.03
CA ALA A 11 29.17 -26.98 28.02
C ALA A 11 29.56 -26.22 26.74
N LEU A 12 29.44 -26.87 25.59
CA LEU A 12 29.34 -26.16 24.32
C LEU A 12 27.85 -26.04 24.02
N ALA A 13 27.19 -25.10 24.71
CA ALA A 13 25.90 -24.62 24.28
C ALA A 13 26.10 -24.04 22.88
N ILE A 14 25.61 -24.78 21.89
CA ILE A 14 25.57 -24.39 20.49
C ILE A 14 24.82 -23.06 20.46
N LEU A 15 25.56 -21.96 20.34
CA LEU A 15 25.03 -20.68 19.87
C LEU A 15 24.59 -20.90 18.44
N ALA A 16 23.39 -21.44 18.26
CA ALA A 16 22.72 -21.37 16.97
C ALA A 16 22.56 -19.87 16.67
N PRO A 17 23.10 -19.35 15.56
CA PRO A 17 22.73 -18.01 15.14
C PRO A 17 21.21 -18.03 14.96
N LEU A 18 20.52 -17.18 15.71
CA LEU A 18 19.15 -16.79 15.39
C LEU A 18 19.27 -16.05 14.06
N GLU A 19 19.24 -16.80 12.96
CA GLU A 19 18.97 -16.22 11.66
C GLU A 19 17.57 -15.64 11.77
N ILE A 20 17.51 -14.35 12.07
CA ILE A 20 16.33 -13.55 11.80
C ILE A 20 16.14 -13.71 10.29
N LEU A 21 15.23 -14.59 9.90
CA LEU A 21 14.77 -14.65 8.53
C LEU A 21 14.17 -13.26 8.29
N ALA A 22 14.97 -12.39 7.66
CA ALA A 22 14.44 -11.16 7.10
C ALA A 22 13.40 -11.64 6.10
N ALA A 23 12.13 -11.58 6.51
CA ALA A 23 11.02 -11.84 5.63
C ALA A 23 11.10 -10.75 4.56
N HIS A 24 11.76 -11.07 3.45
CA HIS A 24 11.64 -10.28 2.26
C HIS A 24 10.15 -10.26 1.94
N LEU A 25 9.54 -9.07 2.06
CA LEU A 25 8.21 -8.80 1.52
C LEU A 25 8.32 -9.03 0.01
N HIS A 26 8.08 -10.27 -0.40
CA HIS A 26 8.09 -10.67 -1.79
C HIS A 26 6.73 -10.36 -2.35
N LEU A 27 6.69 -9.44 -3.32
CA LEU A 27 5.49 -9.17 -4.08
C LEU A 27 5.43 -10.17 -5.22
N GLU A 28 4.28 -10.80 -5.42
CA GLU A 28 4.09 -11.80 -6.47
C GLU A 28 2.72 -11.63 -7.15
N GLU A 29 2.66 -11.97 -8.43
CA GLU A 29 1.38 -12.07 -9.11
C GLU A 29 0.58 -13.23 -8.50
N GLY A 30 -0.70 -13.01 -8.21
CA GLY A 30 -1.54 -14.04 -7.61
C GLY A 30 -1.28 -14.32 -6.12
N PHE A 31 -0.68 -13.39 -5.38
CA PHE A 31 -0.46 -13.50 -3.91
C PHE A 31 -1.72 -13.91 -3.13
N TYR A 32 -2.91 -13.47 -3.58
CA TYR A 32 -4.19 -13.80 -2.96
C TYR A 32 -4.93 -15.01 -3.59
N SER A 33 -4.29 -15.75 -4.51
CA SER A 33 -4.94 -16.82 -5.28
C SER A 33 -5.55 -17.93 -4.41
N GLU A 34 -4.92 -18.25 -3.28
CA GLU A 34 -5.42 -19.26 -2.33
C GLU A 34 -6.22 -18.62 -1.19
N SER A 35 -5.75 -17.50 -0.64
CA SER A 35 -6.32 -16.89 0.58
C SER A 35 -7.57 -16.05 0.32
N CYS A 36 -7.67 -15.42 -0.85
CA CYS A 36 -8.85 -14.70 -1.30
C CYS A 36 -8.94 -14.70 -2.83
N PRO A 37 -9.30 -15.84 -3.46
CA PRO A 37 -9.31 -15.97 -4.93
C PRO A 37 -10.20 -14.94 -5.65
N SER A 38 -11.22 -14.44 -4.95
CA SER A 38 -12.16 -13.44 -5.45
C SER A 38 -11.67 -11.98 -5.34
N ALA A 39 -10.53 -11.71 -4.71
CA ALA A 39 -10.09 -10.36 -4.34
C ALA A 39 -10.11 -9.38 -5.52
N GLU A 40 -9.36 -9.66 -6.58
CA GLU A 40 -9.25 -8.78 -7.74
C GLU A 40 -10.59 -8.60 -8.48
N HIS A 41 -11.41 -9.65 -8.53
CA HIS A 41 -12.74 -9.58 -9.14
C HIS A 41 -13.71 -8.69 -8.35
N ILE A 42 -13.64 -8.72 -7.02
CA ILE A 42 -14.42 -7.85 -6.14
C ILE A 42 -14.04 -6.39 -6.38
N VAL A 43 -12.72 -6.10 -6.43
CA VAL A 43 -12.20 -4.75 -6.74
C VAL A 43 -12.71 -4.29 -8.11
N TRP A 44 -12.54 -5.12 -9.15
CA TRP A 44 -12.99 -4.81 -10.51
C TRP A 44 -14.47 -4.47 -10.59
N LYS A 45 -15.34 -5.27 -9.94
CA LYS A 45 -16.78 -5.03 -9.92
C LYS A 45 -17.13 -3.73 -9.23
N ALA A 46 -16.51 -3.44 -8.09
CA ALA A 46 -16.77 -2.24 -7.30
C ALA A 46 -16.29 -0.98 -8.03
N VAL A 47 -15.08 -0.98 -8.59
CA VAL A 47 -14.56 0.12 -9.42
C VAL A 47 -15.46 0.31 -10.64
N SER A 48 -15.82 -0.76 -11.35
CA SER A 48 -16.72 -0.69 -12.51
C SER A 48 -18.10 -0.10 -12.17
N ALA A 49 -18.60 -0.32 -10.96
CA ALA A 49 -19.84 0.29 -10.49
C ALA A 49 -19.67 1.77 -10.16
N ALA A 50 -18.55 2.15 -9.52
CA ALA A 50 -18.22 3.54 -9.23
C ALA A 50 -18.06 4.37 -10.51
N VAL A 51 -17.35 3.85 -11.51
CA VAL A 51 -17.16 4.51 -12.82
C VAL A 51 -18.49 4.72 -13.56
N ARG A 52 -19.42 3.75 -13.49
CA ARG A 52 -20.77 3.91 -14.07
C ARG A 52 -21.56 5.03 -13.41
N LYS A 53 -21.30 5.33 -12.13
CA LYS A 53 -21.98 6.38 -11.37
C LYS A 53 -21.32 7.75 -11.57
N ASP A 54 -20.01 7.80 -11.60
CA ASP A 54 -19.22 9.01 -11.80
C ASP A 54 -18.04 8.70 -12.75
N PRO A 55 -18.05 9.23 -13.99
CA PRO A 55 -17.01 8.97 -14.97
C PRO A 55 -15.66 9.64 -14.62
N THR A 56 -15.59 10.47 -13.58
CA THR A 56 -14.34 11.08 -13.09
C THR A 56 -13.55 10.16 -12.15
N ILE A 57 -14.15 9.06 -11.69
CA ILE A 57 -13.54 8.11 -10.76
C ILE A 57 -12.22 7.50 -11.27
N PRO A 58 -12.07 7.11 -12.56
CA PRO A 58 -10.80 6.53 -13.01
C PRO A 58 -9.61 7.45 -12.77
N ALA A 59 -9.71 8.72 -13.20
CA ALA A 59 -8.65 9.72 -13.00
C ALA A 59 -8.41 10.01 -11.52
N ALA A 60 -9.48 10.04 -10.71
CA ALA A 60 -9.37 10.24 -9.28
C ALA A 60 -8.61 9.12 -8.56
N ILE A 61 -8.89 7.86 -8.86
CA ILE A 61 -8.20 6.71 -8.24
C ILE A 61 -6.74 6.64 -8.70
N ILE A 62 -6.46 6.90 -9.98
CA ILE A 62 -5.08 6.96 -10.49
C ILE A 62 -4.29 8.05 -9.73
N ARG A 63 -4.89 9.23 -9.53
CA ARG A 63 -4.29 10.29 -8.73
C ARG A 63 -4.10 9.85 -7.27
N LEU A 64 -5.11 9.24 -6.65
CA LEU A 64 -5.02 8.76 -5.26
C LEU A 64 -3.87 7.78 -5.07
N TYR A 65 -3.72 6.83 -6.00
CA TYR A 65 -2.61 5.87 -6.00
C TYR A 65 -1.25 6.54 -6.20
N PHE A 66 -1.15 7.53 -7.11
CA PHE A 66 0.08 8.33 -7.26
C PHE A 66 0.45 9.03 -5.95
N HIS A 67 -0.52 9.64 -5.27
CA HIS A 67 -0.27 10.35 -4.01
C HIS A 67 0.19 9.38 -2.90
N ASP A 68 -0.41 8.19 -2.80
CA ASP A 68 0.05 7.14 -1.88
C ASP A 68 1.50 6.72 -2.19
N CYS A 69 1.80 6.41 -3.46
CA CYS A 69 3.13 5.95 -3.87
C CYS A 69 4.26 6.91 -3.48
N PHE A 70 4.01 8.21 -3.56
CA PHE A 70 5.03 9.24 -3.38
C PHE A 70 5.30 9.54 -1.91
N ILE A 71 4.35 9.29 -1.01
CA ILE A 71 4.48 9.59 0.41
C ILE A 71 4.72 8.29 1.16
N ARG A 72 5.95 8.08 1.65
CA ARG A 72 6.37 6.86 2.41
C ARG A 72 6.28 5.53 1.65
N GLY A 73 5.75 5.52 0.42
CA GLY A 73 5.64 4.35 -0.43
C GLY A 73 4.20 3.81 -0.50
N ARG A 74 4.03 2.67 -1.18
CA ARG A 74 2.70 2.07 -1.42
C ARG A 74 2.20 1.32 -0.19
N ASP A 75 1.70 2.07 0.79
CA ASP A 75 1.25 1.55 2.07
C ASP A 75 -0.17 1.99 2.46
N ALA A 76 -0.93 2.61 1.56
CA ALA A 76 -2.29 3.11 1.83
C ALA A 76 -2.39 4.14 2.98
N SER A 77 -1.27 4.76 3.39
CA SER A 77 -1.25 5.82 4.40
C SER A 77 -2.15 7.00 4.02
N VAL A 78 -2.27 7.31 2.72
CA VAL A 78 -3.15 8.38 2.21
C VAL A 78 -4.63 8.16 2.56
N LEU A 79 -5.04 6.92 2.87
CA LEU A 79 -6.42 6.58 3.22
C LEU A 79 -6.74 6.81 4.71
N LEU A 80 -5.72 6.99 5.55
CA LEU A 80 -5.90 7.24 6.97
C LEU A 80 -6.53 8.62 7.20
N LYS A 81 -7.51 8.66 8.11
CA LYS A 81 -8.24 9.87 8.49
C LYS A 81 -7.68 10.43 9.78
N THR A 82 -7.72 11.75 9.93
CA THR A 82 -7.28 12.45 11.14
C THR A 82 -8.09 12.02 12.35
N THR A 83 -7.40 11.49 13.36
CA THR A 83 -8.00 11.05 14.63
C THR A 83 -7.82 12.08 15.76
N SER A 84 -6.87 13.00 15.60
CA SER A 84 -6.56 14.05 16.56
C SER A 84 -6.06 15.30 15.84
N SER A 85 -6.54 16.48 16.25
CA SER A 85 -6.13 17.76 15.65
C SER A 85 -4.65 18.09 15.83
N LYS A 86 -3.93 17.36 16.69
CA LYS A 86 -2.48 17.52 16.87
C LYS A 86 -1.67 16.88 15.75
N ASN A 87 -2.22 15.85 15.09
CA ASN A 87 -1.56 15.06 14.05
C ASN A 87 -2.51 14.94 12.85
N PRO A 88 -2.65 16.01 12.03
CA PRO A 88 -3.41 15.93 10.79
C PRO A 88 -2.80 14.90 9.83
N SER A 89 -3.68 14.14 9.18
CA SER A 89 -3.33 13.14 8.16
C SER A 89 -3.01 13.80 6.82
N GLU A 90 -2.46 13.02 5.89
CA GLU A 90 -2.17 13.49 4.54
C GLU A 90 -3.41 14.07 3.84
N GLN A 91 -4.62 13.57 4.13
CA GLN A 91 -5.86 14.06 3.53
C GLN A 91 -6.16 15.53 3.85
N ASP A 92 -5.66 16.04 4.98
CA ASP A 92 -5.86 17.43 5.38
C ASP A 92 -4.91 18.42 4.67
N SER A 93 -3.89 17.90 3.97
CA SER A 93 -2.93 18.76 3.27
C SER A 93 -3.56 19.53 2.12
N VAL A 94 -3.00 20.70 1.82
CA VAL A 94 -3.47 21.54 0.70
C VAL A 94 -3.34 20.80 -0.63
N ALA A 95 -2.29 20.01 -0.83
CA ALA A 95 -2.07 19.23 -2.06
C ALA A 95 -3.11 18.12 -2.24
N ASN A 96 -3.66 17.59 -1.14
CA ASN A 96 -4.67 16.53 -1.15
C ASN A 96 -6.10 17.05 -1.12
N LYS A 97 -6.30 18.38 -1.03
CA LYS A 97 -7.63 18.97 -1.18
C LYS A 97 -8.27 18.53 -2.49
N GLY A 98 -9.49 18.02 -2.39
CA GLY A 98 -10.25 17.52 -3.54
C GLY A 98 -9.79 16.16 -4.07
N LEU A 99 -8.94 15.42 -3.35
CA LEU A 99 -8.77 13.98 -3.62
C LEU A 99 -10.13 13.28 -3.52
N LYS A 100 -10.48 12.56 -4.58
CA LYS A 100 -11.64 11.68 -4.65
C LYS A 100 -11.14 10.24 -4.69
N GLY A 101 -12.00 9.27 -4.37
CA GLY A 101 -11.64 7.85 -4.42
C GLY A 101 -11.53 7.16 -3.06
N PRO A 102 -11.14 7.80 -1.93
CA PRO A 102 -11.10 7.10 -0.64
C PRO A 102 -12.45 6.43 -0.29
N ASP A 103 -13.58 7.04 -0.62
CA ASP A 103 -14.90 6.47 -0.39
C ASP A 103 -15.22 5.26 -1.30
N VAL A 104 -14.60 5.19 -2.48
CA VAL A 104 -14.67 4.03 -3.37
C VAL A 104 -13.84 2.90 -2.78
N ILE A 105 -12.62 3.21 -2.31
CA ILE A 105 -11.75 2.23 -1.66
C ILE A 105 -12.38 1.69 -0.37
N ASP A 106 -13.00 2.53 0.46
CA ASP A 106 -13.76 2.12 1.66
C ASP A 106 -14.85 1.09 1.30
N LYS A 107 -15.60 1.32 0.21
CA LYS A 107 -16.65 0.39 -0.27
C LYS A 107 -16.07 -0.91 -0.83
N VAL A 108 -14.94 -0.85 -1.52
CA VAL A 108 -14.24 -2.04 -2.02
C VAL A 108 -13.75 -2.86 -0.84
N LYS A 109 -13.06 -2.24 0.12
CA LYS A 109 -12.56 -2.88 1.33
C LYS A 109 -13.68 -3.55 2.11
N ALA A 110 -14.82 -2.88 2.31
CA ALA A 110 -15.96 -3.48 2.99
C ALA A 110 -16.48 -4.75 2.28
N LYS A 111 -16.49 -4.79 0.93
CA LYS A 111 -16.88 -5.98 0.17
C LYS A 111 -15.84 -7.09 0.27
N VAL A 112 -14.56 -6.74 0.23
CA VAL A 112 -13.46 -7.70 0.37
C VAL A 112 -13.46 -8.31 1.78
N GLU A 113 -13.62 -7.50 2.82
CA GLU A 113 -13.69 -7.98 4.21
C GLU A 113 -14.91 -8.85 4.49
N ALA A 114 -16.02 -8.64 3.78
CA ALA A 114 -17.19 -9.50 3.88
C ALA A 114 -16.95 -10.91 3.29
N GLU A 115 -16.04 -11.04 2.33
CA GLU A 115 -15.69 -12.30 1.67
C GLU A 115 -14.48 -12.97 2.34
N CYS A 116 -13.43 -12.19 2.61
CA CYS A 116 -12.12 -12.64 3.06
C CYS A 116 -11.61 -11.74 4.21
N PRO A 117 -12.12 -11.92 5.44
CA PRO A 117 -11.77 -11.06 6.57
C PRO A 117 -10.26 -10.97 6.82
N GLY A 118 -9.76 -9.76 7.04
CA GLY A 118 -8.38 -9.49 7.44
C GLY A 118 -7.29 -9.96 6.47
N THR A 119 -7.64 -10.24 5.21
CA THR A 119 -6.73 -10.92 4.28
C THR A 119 -6.06 -9.96 3.30
N VAL A 120 -6.82 -9.12 2.60
CA VAL A 120 -6.30 -8.26 1.53
C VAL A 120 -6.00 -6.86 2.07
N SER A 121 -4.80 -6.33 1.85
CA SER A 121 -4.42 -5.00 2.35
C SER A 121 -5.17 -3.89 1.61
N CYS A 122 -5.33 -2.74 2.27
CA CYS A 122 -5.81 -1.52 1.62
C CYS A 122 -4.82 -1.05 0.54
N ALA A 123 -3.52 -1.24 0.75
CA ALA A 123 -2.48 -0.92 -0.22
C ALA A 123 -2.67 -1.68 -1.54
N ASP A 124 -2.87 -3.01 -1.49
CA ASP A 124 -3.12 -3.79 -2.71
C ASP A 124 -4.49 -3.52 -3.31
N ILE A 125 -5.52 -3.27 -2.50
CA ILE A 125 -6.83 -2.83 -3.02
C ILE A 125 -6.70 -1.54 -3.83
N LEU A 126 -5.94 -0.56 -3.33
CA LEU A 126 -5.72 0.71 -4.03
C LEU A 126 -4.97 0.50 -5.34
N GLU A 127 -3.95 -0.36 -5.36
CA GLU A 127 -3.20 -0.67 -6.58
C GLU A 127 -4.02 -1.43 -7.63
N PHE A 128 -4.79 -2.44 -7.21
CA PHE A 128 -5.75 -3.12 -8.09
C PHE A 128 -6.78 -2.14 -8.64
N ALA A 129 -7.31 -1.25 -7.80
CA ALA A 129 -8.26 -0.24 -8.23
C ALA A 129 -7.65 0.77 -9.22
N ALA A 130 -6.37 1.11 -9.08
CA ALA A 130 -5.63 1.99 -9.99
C ALA A 130 -5.41 1.33 -11.36
N ARG A 131 -5.03 0.04 -11.40
CA ARG A 131 -4.98 -0.75 -12.65
C ARG A 131 -6.35 -0.79 -13.32
N ASP A 132 -7.38 -1.15 -12.58
CA ASP A 132 -8.73 -1.29 -13.12
C ASP A 132 -9.23 0.07 -13.66
N SER A 133 -8.94 1.15 -12.96
CA SER A 133 -9.21 2.52 -13.41
C SER A 133 -8.45 2.89 -14.68
N THR A 134 -7.18 2.52 -14.77
CA THR A 134 -6.34 2.71 -15.96
C THR A 134 -6.92 1.98 -17.18
N TYR A 135 -7.40 0.75 -16.99
CA TYR A 135 -8.11 0.03 -18.03
C TYR A 135 -9.43 0.71 -18.41
N LYS A 136 -10.23 1.17 -17.44
CA LYS A 136 -11.49 1.88 -17.73
C LYS A 136 -11.30 3.21 -18.45
N ALA A 137 -10.19 3.90 -18.20
CA ALA A 137 -9.89 5.20 -18.81
C ALA A 137 -9.25 5.08 -20.20
N GLY A 138 -8.39 4.09 -20.42
CA GLY A 138 -7.56 4.01 -21.63
C GLY A 138 -7.29 2.61 -22.18
N GLY A 139 -7.93 1.57 -21.64
CA GLY A 139 -7.79 0.18 -22.11
C GLY A 139 -6.45 -0.49 -21.80
N ILE A 140 -5.60 0.13 -20.96
CA ILE A 140 -4.30 -0.42 -20.58
C ILE A 140 -4.49 -1.38 -19.41
N TYR A 141 -4.02 -2.62 -19.57
CA TYR A 141 -4.04 -3.66 -18.54
C TYR A 141 -2.62 -4.17 -18.28
N TYR A 142 -2.31 -4.44 -17.02
CA TYR A 142 -1.04 -5.02 -16.59
C TYR A 142 -1.27 -5.81 -15.30
N ASN A 143 -0.49 -6.88 -15.10
CA ASN A 143 -0.57 -7.66 -13.88
C ASN A 143 0.05 -6.89 -12.71
N ILE A 144 -0.47 -7.13 -11.50
CA ILE A 144 -0.02 -6.48 -10.27
C ILE A 144 0.60 -7.53 -9.36
N PRO A 145 1.92 -7.47 -9.12
CA PRO A 145 2.52 -8.16 -7.98
C PRO A 145 1.92 -7.58 -6.70
N SER A 146 1.32 -8.42 -5.86
CA SER A 146 0.63 -8.06 -4.61
C SER A 146 1.28 -8.74 -3.41
N GLY A 147 0.81 -8.40 -2.21
CA GLY A 147 1.43 -8.75 -0.92
C GLY A 147 1.87 -7.54 -0.10
N ARG A 148 1.46 -6.31 -0.46
CA ARG A 148 1.76 -5.10 0.31
C ARG A 148 1.01 -5.12 1.64
N ARG A 149 1.52 -4.34 2.59
CA ARG A 149 0.90 -4.17 3.91
C ARG A 149 0.57 -2.71 4.15
N ASP A 150 -0.44 -2.49 4.99
CA ASP A 150 -0.93 -1.16 5.30
C ASP A 150 0.00 -0.45 6.28
N GLY A 151 0.33 0.79 5.96
CA GLY A 151 1.03 1.74 6.81
C GLY A 151 0.15 2.20 7.96
N THR A 152 0.80 2.64 9.04
CA THR A 152 0.12 3.09 10.27
C THR A 152 0.38 4.56 10.57
N VAL A 153 1.07 5.26 9.68
CA VAL A 153 1.49 6.65 9.85
C VAL A 153 1.06 7.43 8.63
N SER A 154 0.30 8.50 8.85
CA SER A 154 -0.08 9.47 7.82
C SER A 154 0.08 10.86 8.41
N LEU A 155 0.93 11.68 7.78
CA LEU A 155 1.31 12.99 8.29
C LEU A 155 1.14 14.06 7.21
N GLU A 156 0.30 15.04 7.47
CA GLU A 156 0.12 16.22 6.61
C GLU A 156 1.45 16.91 6.26
N SER A 157 2.35 17.00 7.24
CA SER A 157 3.65 17.67 7.11
C SER A 157 4.61 16.99 6.13
N GLU A 158 4.39 15.72 5.79
CA GLU A 158 5.23 14.99 4.82
C GLU A 158 4.80 15.30 3.37
N VAL A 159 3.53 15.66 3.14
CA VAL A 159 2.97 15.78 1.78
C VAL A 159 3.73 16.78 0.91
N ALA A 160 4.03 17.97 1.44
CA ALA A 160 4.72 19.02 0.68
C ALA A 160 6.19 18.68 0.37
N GLN A 161 6.78 17.71 1.07
CA GLN A 161 8.16 17.27 0.86
C GLN A 161 8.26 16.28 -0.30
N PHE A 162 7.20 15.49 -0.52
CA PHE A 162 7.20 14.39 -1.48
C PHE A 162 6.34 14.62 -2.72
N LEU A 163 5.31 15.46 -2.65
CA LEU A 163 4.47 15.72 -3.83
C LEU A 163 4.98 16.93 -4.64
N PRO A 164 5.22 16.78 -5.95
CA PRO A 164 5.64 17.88 -6.78
C PRO A 164 4.51 18.92 -6.95
N PRO A 165 4.76 20.22 -6.67
CA PRO A 165 3.79 21.27 -6.96
C PRO A 165 3.58 21.46 -8.47
N PRO A 166 2.36 21.85 -8.90
CA PRO A 166 1.99 21.92 -10.32
C PRO A 166 2.63 23.10 -11.08
N PHE A 167 3.31 24.01 -10.37
CA PHE A 167 3.91 25.22 -10.93
C PHE A 167 5.44 25.11 -11.09
N LEU A 168 6.02 23.93 -10.88
CA LEU A 168 7.45 23.71 -11.09
C LEU A 168 7.80 23.60 -12.57
N ASP A 169 8.95 24.17 -12.93
CA ASP A 169 9.61 23.86 -14.20
C ASP A 169 10.15 22.42 -14.22
N VAL A 170 10.49 21.93 -15.41
CA VAL A 170 10.96 20.55 -15.61
C VAL A 170 12.20 20.19 -14.76
N PRO A 171 13.27 21.02 -14.66
CA PRO A 171 14.46 20.62 -13.89
C PRO A 171 14.20 20.32 -12.39
N PRO A 172 13.51 21.17 -11.61
CA PRO A 172 13.15 20.81 -10.23
C PRO A 172 12.11 19.70 -10.14
N MET A 173 11.22 19.55 -11.13
CA MET A 173 10.25 18.44 -11.19
C MET A 173 10.95 17.08 -11.20
N ILE A 174 12.03 16.94 -11.97
CA ILE A 174 12.79 15.67 -12.09
C ILE A 174 13.27 15.18 -10.71
N GLN A 175 13.64 16.09 -9.81
CA GLN A 175 14.16 15.73 -8.49
C GLN A 175 13.15 14.93 -7.66
N PHE A 176 11.84 15.16 -7.84
CA PHE A 176 10.80 14.40 -7.14
C PHE A 176 10.69 12.94 -7.62
N PHE A 177 11.14 12.64 -8.84
CA PHE A 177 11.01 11.31 -9.45
C PHE A 177 12.31 10.51 -9.43
N THR A 178 13.41 11.11 -8.98
CA THR A 178 14.73 10.46 -8.86
C THR A 178 15.08 10.06 -7.43
N ASN A 179 14.25 10.45 -6.46
CA ASN A 179 14.42 10.16 -5.04
C ASN A 179 13.70 8.88 -4.62
#